data_AF-A0AA97C9T2-F1
#
_entry.id   AF-A0AA97C9T2-F1
#
_cell.length_a   1.000
_cell.length_b   1.000
_cell.length_c   1.000
_cell.angle_alpha   90.00
_cell.angle_beta   90.00
_cell.angle_gamma   90.00
#
_symmetry.space_group_name_H-M   'P 1'
#
loop_
_entity.id
_entity.type
_entity.pdbx_description
1 polymer ?
#
loop_
_entity_poly.entity_id
_entity_poly.type
_entity_poly.pdbx_seq_one_letter_code
_entity_poly.pdbx_strand_id
1 'polypeptide(L)'
;MARRKVLSNIVDRLGKQYLPEVDAVKIALELEAKHLYLRAAKQWGVAMQENPSHAEYIAAQRFRCIELSNAYHARRIELSNIHNDITSIHQKVEAAYVRLCVKSNSCL
;
A
#
# COMPACT_ATOMS: atom_id res chain seq x y z
N MET A 1 -2.41 -22.37 -2.88
CA MET A 1 -3.07 -21.16 -2.30
C MET A 1 -3.18 -21.18 -0.75
N ALA A 2 -2.27 -21.83 -0.01
CA ALA A 2 -2.44 -22.03 1.45
C ALA A 2 -1.74 -20.98 2.35
N ARG A 3 -0.75 -20.22 1.86
CA ARG A 3 0.08 -19.34 2.72
C ARG A 3 -0.60 -18.05 3.19
N ARG A 4 -1.56 -17.49 2.44
CA ARG A 4 -2.24 -16.21 2.80
C ARG A 4 -3.16 -16.33 4.02
N LYS A 5 -3.85 -17.45 4.21
CA LYS A 5 -4.78 -17.66 5.33
C LYS A 5 -4.07 -17.87 6.68
N VAL A 6 -2.81 -18.30 6.67
CA VAL A 6 -2.05 -18.55 7.90
C VAL A 6 -1.52 -17.24 8.50
N LEU A 7 -1.15 -16.27 7.65
CA LEU A 7 -0.62 -14.97 8.10
C LEU A 7 -1.68 -14.09 8.77
N SER A 8 -2.92 -14.07 8.26
CA SER A 8 -4.01 -13.30 8.91
C SER A 8 -4.34 -13.85 10.30
N ASN A 9 -4.29 -15.17 10.47
CA ASN A 9 -4.58 -15.83 11.75
C ASN A 9 -3.51 -15.60 12.83
N ILE A 10 -2.26 -15.28 12.48
CA ILE A 10 -1.20 -15.03 13.46
C ILE A 10 -1.37 -13.65 14.09
N VAL A 11 -1.66 -12.62 13.27
CA VAL A 11 -1.86 -11.25 13.76
C VAL A 11 -3.12 -11.16 14.63
N ASP A 12 -4.22 -11.82 14.23
CA ASP A 12 -5.46 -11.85 15.00
C ASP A 12 -5.31 -12.63 16.33
N ARG A 13 -4.48 -13.69 16.35
CA ARG A 13 -4.21 -14.47 17.58
C ARG A 13 -3.30 -13.75 18.57
N LEU A 14 -2.40 -12.88 18.09
CA LEU A 14 -1.55 -12.05 18.94
C LEU A 14 -2.27 -10.77 19.43
N GLY A 15 -3.49 -10.50 18.95
CA GLY A 15 -4.27 -9.27 19.17
C GLY A 15 -4.71 -8.97 20.61
N LYS A 16 -4.14 -9.62 21.62
CA LYS A 16 -4.30 -9.27 23.04
C LYS A 16 -3.01 -9.34 23.86
N GLN A 17 -1.84 -9.44 23.22
CA GLN A 17 -0.59 -9.15 23.92
C GLN A 17 -0.54 -7.64 24.15
N TYR A 18 -0.32 -7.23 25.41
CA TYR A 18 -0.13 -5.84 25.79
C TYR A 18 0.89 -5.21 24.83
N LEU A 19 0.46 -4.23 24.04
CA LEU A 19 1.37 -3.49 23.19
C LEU A 19 2.40 -2.82 24.12
N PRO A 20 3.70 -2.93 23.82
CA PRO A 20 4.70 -2.20 24.58
C PRO A 20 4.35 -0.71 24.55
N GLU A 21 4.25 -0.06 25.71
CA GLU A 21 4.01 1.38 25.83
C GLU A 21 5.29 2.16 25.50
N VAL A 22 5.76 2.03 24.27
CA VAL A 22 6.97 2.70 23.79
C VAL A 22 6.59 3.68 22.68
N ASP A 23 7.25 4.83 22.64
CA ASP A 23 6.88 5.90 21.70
C ASP A 23 6.99 5.46 20.23
N ALA A 24 7.94 4.58 19.90
CA ALA A 24 8.03 3.98 18.57
C ALA A 24 6.76 3.21 18.17
N VAL A 25 6.09 2.54 19.11
CA VAL A 25 4.82 1.84 18.86
C VAL A 25 3.70 2.84 18.57
N LYS A 26 3.60 3.92 19.35
CA LYS A 26 2.59 4.98 19.12
C LYS A 26 2.77 5.61 17.73
N ILE A 27 4.01 5.98 17.39
CA ILE A 27 4.34 6.57 16.09
C ILE A 27 4.05 5.57 14.95
N ALA A 28 4.37 4.29 15.12
CA ALA A 28 4.07 3.26 14.13
C ALA A 28 2.56 3.18 13.84
N LEU A 29 1.73 3.15 14.88
CA LEU A 29 0.28 3.10 14.76
C LEU A 29 -0.30 4.35 14.10
N GLU A 30 0.20 5.54 14.44
CA GLU A 30 -0.21 6.79 13.78
C GLU A 30 0.15 6.80 12.28
N LEU A 31 1.32 6.28 11.92
CA LEU A 31 1.76 6.17 10.54
C LEU A 31 0.93 5.15 9.76
N GLU A 32 0.54 4.04 10.38
CA GLU A 32 -0.40 3.07 9.78
C GLU A 32 -1.77 3.69 9.52
N ALA A 33 -2.30 4.45 10.48
CA ALA A 33 -3.57 5.16 10.32
C ALA A 33 -3.53 6.17 9.15
N LYS A 34 -2.36 6.75 8.89
CA LYS A 34 -2.09 7.65 7.75
C LYS A 34 -1.71 6.90 6.46
N HIS A 35 -1.77 5.57 6.44
CA HIS A 35 -1.36 4.71 5.33
C HIS A 35 0.12 4.86 4.90
N LEU A 36 0.98 5.36 5.79
CA LEU A 36 2.43 5.52 5.58
C LEU A 36 3.18 4.25 5.98
N TYR A 37 2.81 3.12 5.38
CA TYR A 37 3.17 1.79 5.88
C TYR A 37 4.67 1.51 5.93
N LEU A 38 5.49 1.97 4.98
CA LEU A 38 6.96 1.78 5.07
C LEU A 38 7.58 2.56 6.22
N ARG A 39 7.04 3.75 6.52
CA ARG A 39 7.49 4.54 7.67
C ARG A 39 7.06 3.86 8.97
N ALA A 40 5.84 3.33 9.02
CA ALA A 40 5.38 2.52 10.15
C ALA A 40 6.26 1.27 10.37
N ALA A 41 6.57 0.53 9.30
CA ALA A 41 7.46 -0.64 9.36
C ALA A 41 8.85 -0.31 9.91
N LYS A 42 9.38 0.90 9.61
CA LYS A 42 10.62 1.39 10.20
C LYS A 42 10.47 1.59 11.71
N GLN A 43 9.38 2.20 12.17
CA GLN A 43 9.12 2.45 13.58
C GLN A 43 8.87 1.17 14.39
N TRP A 44 8.19 0.17 13.81
CA TRP A 44 8.15 -1.16 14.39
C TRP A 44 9.55 -1.77 14.57
N GLY A 45 10.47 -1.53 13.63
CA GLY A 45 11.87 -1.93 13.78
C GLY A 45 12.57 -1.29 14.98
N VAL A 46 12.26 -0.02 15.28
CA VAL A 46 12.77 0.69 16.46
C VAL A 46 12.15 0.12 17.74
N ALA A 47 10.83 -0.07 17.76
CA ALA A 47 10.13 -0.67 18.89
C ALA A 47 10.68 -2.06 19.26
N MET A 48 11.13 -2.84 18.27
CA MET A 48 11.75 -4.14 18.48
C MET A 48 13.09 -4.04 19.23
N GLN A 49 13.87 -3.00 18.97
CA GLN A 49 15.13 -2.73 19.66
C GLN A 49 14.90 -2.27 21.10
N GLU A 50 13.87 -1.45 21.31
CA GLU A 50 13.51 -0.90 22.62
C GLU A 50 12.84 -1.93 23.53
N ASN A 51 12.11 -2.91 22.96
CA ASN A 51 11.43 -3.94 23.74
C ASN A 51 11.51 -5.34 23.10
N PRO A 52 12.65 -6.04 23.25
CA PRO A 52 12.88 -7.34 22.60
C PRO A 52 11.97 -8.46 23.12
N SER A 53 11.35 -8.29 24.29
CA SER A 53 10.41 -9.28 24.85
C SER A 53 9.16 -9.50 23.98
N HIS A 54 8.82 -8.54 23.12
CA HIS A 54 7.70 -8.60 22.19
C HIS A 54 8.14 -8.72 20.72
N ALA A 55 9.37 -9.20 20.47
CA ALA A 55 9.98 -9.19 19.14
C ALA A 55 9.16 -9.95 18.08
N GLU A 56 8.54 -11.08 18.42
CA GLU A 56 7.73 -11.85 17.47
C GLU A 56 6.50 -11.06 16.99
N TYR A 57 5.78 -10.44 17.92
CA TYR A 57 4.63 -9.60 17.60
C TYR A 57 5.03 -8.37 16.78
N ILE A 58 6.09 -7.69 17.19
CA ILE A 58 6.59 -6.50 16.50
C ILE A 58 7.08 -6.86 15.09
N ALA A 59 7.75 -8.01 14.92
CA ALA A 59 8.14 -8.52 13.62
C ALA A 59 6.92 -8.81 12.73
N ALA A 60 5.86 -9.40 13.29
CA ALA A 60 4.61 -9.62 12.56
C ALA A 60 3.95 -8.30 12.11
N GLN A 61 3.90 -7.29 12.96
CA GLN A 61 3.36 -5.97 12.59
C GLN A 61 4.20 -5.25 11.54
N ARG A 62 5.53 -5.33 11.67
CA ARG A 62 6.46 -4.82 10.67
C ARG A 62 6.25 -5.49 9.32
N PHE A 63 6.11 -6.82 9.30
CA PHE A 63 5.85 -7.58 8.07
C PHE A 63 4.52 -7.19 7.43
N ARG A 64 3.44 -7.09 8.22
CA ARG A 64 2.12 -6.64 7.75
C ARG A 64 2.18 -5.26 7.10
N CYS A 65 2.91 -4.31 7.67
CA CYS A 65 3.12 -2.99 7.08
C CYS A 65 3.80 -3.07 5.70
N ILE A 66 4.81 -3.94 5.55
CA ILE A 66 5.50 -4.13 4.28
C ILE A 66 4.55 -4.73 3.22
N GLU A 67 3.75 -5.73 3.60
CA GLU A 67 2.73 -6.30 2.71
C GLU A 67 1.70 -5.27 2.25
N LEU A 68 1.20 -4.44 3.17
CA LEU A 68 0.26 -3.37 2.86
C LEU A 68 0.87 -2.32 1.91
N SER A 69 2.14 -1.95 2.13
CA SER A 69 2.86 -1.06 1.21
C SER A 69 2.96 -1.65 -0.20
N ASN A 70 3.34 -2.92 -0.30
CA ASN A 70 3.49 -3.60 -1.59
C ASN A 70 2.16 -3.70 -2.33
N ALA A 71 1.08 -4.05 -1.62
CA ALA A 71 -0.27 -4.08 -2.18
C ALA A 71 -0.72 -2.70 -2.68
N TYR A 72 -0.47 -1.64 -1.89
CA TYR A 72 -0.79 -0.28 -2.29
C TYR A 72 0.00 0.16 -3.53
N HIS A 73 1.30 -0.18 -3.58
CA HIS A 73 2.15 0.12 -4.73
C HIS A 73 1.70 -0.63 -5.99
N ALA A 74 1.40 -1.92 -5.89
CA ALA A 74 0.89 -2.71 -7.02
C ALA A 74 -0.41 -2.12 -7.59
N ARG A 75 -1.35 -1.73 -6.72
CA ARG A 75 -2.59 -1.05 -7.13
C ARG A 75 -2.32 0.28 -7.83
N ARG A 76 -1.34 1.06 -7.37
CA ARG A 76 -0.96 2.32 -8.04
C ARG A 76 -0.42 2.08 -9.45
N ILE A 77 0.39 1.05 -9.65
CA ILE A 77 0.89 0.67 -10.98
C ILE A 77 -0.27 0.26 -11.88
N GLU A 78 -1.19 -0.58 -11.39
CA GLU A 78 -2.37 -1.02 -12.13
C GLU A 78 -3.23 0.16 -12.59
N LEU A 79 -3.55 1.09 -11.68
CA LEU A 79 -4.31 2.29 -12.02
C LEU A 79 -3.58 3.19 -13.02
N SER A 80 -2.24 3.31 -12.91
CA SER A 80 -1.44 4.05 -13.87
C SER A 80 -1.49 3.43 -15.27
N ASN A 81 -1.46 2.10 -15.37
CA ASN A 81 -1.56 1.41 -16.66
C ASN A 81 -2.94 1.61 -17.28
N ILE A 82 -4.02 1.46 -16.51
CA ILE A 82 -5.38 1.72 -16.96
C ILE A 82 -5.52 3.16 -17.48
N HIS A 83 -4.96 4.14 -16.75
CA HIS A 83 -4.99 5.54 -17.17
C HIS A 83 -4.25 5.76 -18.50
N ASN A 84 -3.09 5.13 -18.67
CA ASN A 84 -2.33 5.20 -19.92
C ASN A 84 -3.09 4.57 -21.09
N ASP A 85 -3.73 3.42 -20.88
CA ASP A 85 -4.53 2.74 -21.89
C ASP A 85 -5.73 3.59 -22.32
N ILE A 86 -6.48 4.15 -21.36
CA ILE A 86 -7.60 5.05 -21.64
C ILE A 86 -7.13 6.27 -22.42
N THR A 87 -6.01 6.87 -22.03
CA THR A 87 -5.44 8.04 -22.72
C THR A 87 -5.04 7.70 -24.16
N SER A 88 -4.42 6.54 -24.38
CA SER A 88 -4.05 6.07 -25.71
C SER A 88 -5.26 5.82 -26.60
N ILE A 89 -6.30 5.18 -26.07
CA ILE A 89 -7.55 4.93 -26.79
C ILE A 89 -8.23 6.26 -27.13
N HIS A 90 -8.31 7.19 -26.18
CA HIS A 90 -8.90 8.52 -26.41
C HIS A 90 -8.21 9.24 -27.57
N GLN A 91 -6.87 9.26 -27.58
CA GLN A 91 -6.09 9.87 -28.68
C GLN A 91 -6.37 9.21 -30.03
N LYS A 92 -6.47 7.86 -30.08
CA LYS A 92 -6.78 7.13 -31.32
C LYS A 92 -8.19 7.42 -31.83
N VAL A 93 -9.16 7.52 -30.92
CA VAL A 93 -10.55 7.84 -31.23
C VAL A 93 -10.65 9.28 -31.76
N GLU A 94 -10.04 10.25 -31.08
CA GLU A 94 -9.96 11.64 -31.53
C GLU A 94 -9.32 11.76 -32.93
N ALA A 95 -8.20 11.07 -33.17
CA ALA A 95 -7.58 11.01 -34.49
C ALA A 95 -8.48 10.36 -35.55
N ALA A 96 -9.35 9.43 -35.18
CA ALA A 96 -10.34 8.85 -36.10
C ALA A 96 -11.46 9.86 -36.41
N TYR A 97 -12.00 10.57 -35.41
CA TYR A 97 -12.99 11.62 -35.60
C TYR A 97 -12.50 12.76 -36.50
N VAL A 98 -11.23 13.16 -36.34
CA VAL A 98 -10.57 14.13 -37.22
C VAL A 98 -10.46 13.60 -38.66
N ARG A 99 -10.00 12.35 -38.85
CA ARG A 99 -9.88 11.73 -40.18
C ARG A 99 -11.21 11.57 -40.90
N LEU A 100 -12.28 11.33 -40.16
CA LEU A 100 -13.64 11.23 -40.70
C LEU A 100 -14.30 12.60 -40.93
N CYS A 101 -13.58 13.70 -40.66
CA CYS A 101 -14.10 15.07 -40.74
C CYS A 101 -15.35 15.32 -39.88
N VAL A 102 -15.61 14.47 -38.89
CA VAL A 102 -16.74 14.59 -37.95
C VAL A 102 -16.42 15.63 -36.87
N LYS A 103 -15.14 15.82 -36.57
CA LYS A 103 -14.63 16.89 -35.70
C LYS A 103 -13.68 17.76 -36.52
N SER A 104 -13.94 19.06 -36.61
CA SER A 104 -13.05 20.00 -37.27
C SER A 104 -11.74 20.13 -36.46
N ASN A 105 -10.61 20.23 -37.17
CA ASN A 105 -9.34 20.65 -36.58
C ASN A 105 -9.43 22.14 -36.20
N SER A 106 -10.24 22.49 -35.21
CA SER A 106 -10.20 23.82 -34.60
C SER A 106 -9.08 23.86 -33.56
N CYS A 107 -7.85 23.80 -34.05
CA CYS A 107 -6.69 24.34 -33.34
C CYS A 107 -6.33 25.66 -34.04
N LEU A 108 -6.95 26.74 -33.59
CA LEU A 108 -6.42 28.11 -33.63
C LEU A 108 -6.29 28.58 -32.19
#